data_AF-A0A653CHN0-F1
#
_entry.id   AF-A0A653CHN0-F1
#
_cell.length_a   1.000
_cell.length_b   1.000
_cell.length_c   1.000
_cell.angle_alpha   90.00
_cell.angle_beta   90.00
_cell.angle_gamma   90.00
#
_symmetry.space_group_name_H-M   'P 1'
#
loop_
_entity.id
_entity.type
_entity.pdbx_description
1 polymer ?
#
loop_
_entity_poly.entity_id
_entity_poly.type
_entity_poly.pdbx_seq_one_letter_code
_entity_poly.pdbx_strand_id
1 'polypeptide(L)' 'ITICGSKICNLRFSDDKTFIAASQEKLVALLNILEQHSAAYGLGINYNKTKAMIVDREHDNHR' A
#
# COMPACT_ATOMS: atom_id res chain seq x y z
N ILE A 1 -2.00 -6.38 -7.29
CA ILE A 1 -2.32 -6.15 -8.72
C ILE A 1 -1.16 -6.67 -9.55
N THR A 2 -1.40 -7.33 -10.67
CA THR A 2 -0.34 -7.82 -11.55
C THR A 2 -0.43 -7.03 -12.85
N ILE A 3 0.57 -6.20 -13.14
CA ILE A 3 0.68 -5.52 -14.45
C ILE A 3 1.81 -6.22 -15.20
N CYS A 4 1.52 -6.69 -16.41
CA CYS A 4 2.50 -7.41 -17.24
C CYS A 4 3.18 -8.58 -16.50
N GLY A 5 2.40 -9.43 -15.82
CA GLY A 5 2.92 -10.58 -15.07
C GLY A 5 3.66 -10.25 -13.76
N SER A 6 3.96 -8.98 -13.50
CA SER A 6 4.68 -8.53 -12.30
C SER A 6 3.72 -8.03 -11.23
N LYS A 7 3.86 -8.55 -9.99
CA LYS A 7 3.08 -8.07 -8.83
C LYS A 7 3.52 -6.64 -8.50
N ILE A 8 2.61 -5.69 -8.70
CA ILE A 8 2.78 -4.31 -8.24
C ILE A 8 2.30 -4.24 -6.80
N CYS A 9 3.23 -3.86 -5.92
CA CYS A 9 3.00 -3.70 -4.48
C CYS A 9 3.09 -2.24 -4.01
N ASN A 10 3.60 -1.33 -4.85
CA ASN A 10 3.87 0.05 -4.48
C ASN A 10 3.58 1.00 -5.66
N LEU A 11 2.68 1.95 -5.46
CA LEU A 11 2.40 3.06 -6.38
C LEU A 11 2.80 4.37 -5.69
N ARG A 12 3.57 5.21 -6.38
CA ARG A 12 4.09 6.47 -5.82
C ARG A 12 3.78 7.65 -6.71
N PHE A 13 3.31 8.74 -6.11
CA PHE A 13 3.20 10.05 -6.74
C PHE A 13 3.66 11.12 -5.75
N SER A 14 4.76 11.83 -6.06
CA SER A 14 5.44 12.70 -5.09
C SER A 14 5.70 11.96 -3.77
N ASP A 15 5.17 12.47 -2.66
CA ASP A 15 5.29 11.93 -1.31
C ASP A 15 4.19 10.90 -0.98
N ASP A 16 3.13 10.83 -1.81
CA ASP A 16 2.04 9.89 -1.63
C ASP A 16 2.47 8.48 -2.06
N LYS A 17 2.31 7.53 -1.13
CA LYS A 17 2.62 6.10 -1.28
C LYS A 17 1.36 5.28 -1.06
N THR A 18 1.01 4.46 -2.04
CA THR A 18 -0.10 3.50 -1.96
C THR A 18 0.45 2.08 -2.04
N PHE A 19 0.19 1.28 -1.01
CA PHE A 19 0.54 -0.14 -0.98
C PHE A 19 -0.65 -1.02 -1.33
N ILE A 20 -0.37 -2.09 -2.07
CA ILE A 20 -1.38 -3.09 -2.42
C ILE A 20 -0.87 -4.45 -1.95
N ALA A 21 -1.61 -5.08 -1.05
CA ALA A 21 -1.30 -6.38 -0.50
C ALA A 21 -2.52 -7.32 -0.60
N ALA A 22 -2.27 -8.63 -0.58
CA ALA A 22 -3.31 -9.64 -0.61
C ALA A 22 -3.99 -9.87 0.75
N SER A 23 -3.46 -9.29 1.83
CA SER A 23 -4.03 -9.39 3.17
C SER A 23 -3.63 -8.18 4.02
N GLN A 24 -4.40 -7.94 5.09
CA GLN A 24 -4.11 -6.88 6.06
C GLN A 24 -2.77 -7.09 6.76
N GLU A 25 -2.43 -8.33 7.14
CA GLU A 25 -1.15 -8.66 7.77
C GLU A 25 0.05 -8.29 6.89
N LYS A 26 -0.03 -8.57 5.59
CA LYS A 26 1.01 -8.17 4.63
C LYS A 26 1.08 -6.65 4.48
N LEU A 27 -0.04 -5.96 4.53
CA LEU A 27 -0.08 -4.50 4.50
C LEU A 27 0.62 -3.91 5.74
N VAL A 28 0.35 -4.47 6.94
CA VAL A 28 1.00 -4.04 8.19
C VAL A 28 2.50 -4.29 8.14
N ALA A 29 2.95 -5.47 7.66
CA ALA A 29 4.37 -5.75 7.50
C ALA A 29 5.06 -4.76 6.55
N LEU A 30 4.40 -4.38 5.44
CA LEU A 30 4.92 -3.37 4.50
C LEU A 30 4.99 -1.97 5.12
N LEU A 31 3.99 -1.59 5.92
CA LEU A 31 3.98 -0.31 6.63
C LEU A 31 5.11 -0.23 7.67
N ASN A 32 5.36 -1.30 8.43
CA ASN A 32 6.46 -1.35 9.39
C ASN A 32 7.82 -1.19 8.71
N ILE A 33 8.04 -1.86 7.58
CA ILE A 33 9.28 -1.72 6.80
C ILE A 33 9.43 -0.28 6.28
N LEU A 34 8.34 0.31 5.78
CA LEU A 34 8.35 1.69 5.31
C LEU A 34 8.69 2.66 6.46
N GLU A 35 8.08 2.49 7.63
CA GLU A 35 8.31 3.35 8.79
C GLU A 35 9.78 3.29 9.23
N GLN A 36 10.33 2.08 9.38
CA GLN A 36 11.74 1.90 9.74
C GLN A 36 12.69 2.54 8.73
N HIS A 37 12.43 2.32 7.43
CA HIS A 37 13.24 2.91 6.38
C HIS A 37 13.10 4.44 6.34
N SER A 38 11.88 4.96 6.54
CA SER A 38 11.58 6.39 6.58
C SER A 38 12.26 7.09 7.76
N ALA A 39 12.28 6.43 8.93
CA ALA A 39 12.94 6.94 10.13
C ALA A 39 14.45 7.16 9.93
N ALA A 40 15.11 6.33 9.11
CA ALA A 40 16.52 6.52 8.75
C ALA A 40 16.78 7.84 7.98
N TYR A 41 15.76 8.41 7.34
CA TYR A 41 15.80 9.71 6.68
C TYR A 41 15.17 10.84 7.51
N GLY A 42 14.82 10.58 8.78
CA GLY A 42 14.14 11.55 9.64
C GLY A 42 12.69 11.84 9.24
N LEU A 43 12.07 10.98 8.43
CA LEU A 43 10.70 11.13 7.93
C LEU A 43 9.76 10.19 8.69
N GLY A 44 8.56 10.66 9.03
CA GLY A 44 7.52 9.86 9.69
C GLY A 44 6.31 9.59 8.78
N ILE A 45 5.54 8.55 9.12
CA ILE A 45 4.26 8.27 8.46
C ILE A 45 3.16 9.13 9.11
N ASN A 46 2.34 9.78 8.28
CA ASN A 46 1.17 10.51 8.77
C ASN A 46 -0.04 9.57 8.89
N TYR A 47 -0.21 8.95 10.06
CA TYR A 47 -1.31 8.03 10.34
C TYR A 47 -2.72 8.63 10.18
N ASN A 48 -2.88 9.94 10.36
CA ASN A 48 -4.18 10.59 10.15
C ASN A 48 -4.57 10.63 8.66
N LYS A 49 -3.57 10.69 7.77
CA LYS A 49 -3.77 10.64 6.31
C LYS A 49 -3.75 9.21 5.77
N THR A 50 -3.04 8.28 6.41
CA THR A 50 -2.98 6.88 5.99
C THR A 50 -4.32 6.17 6.21
N LYS A 51 -4.94 5.65 5.14
CA LYS A 51 -6.18 4.88 5.21
C LYS A 51 -5.98 3.50 4.57
N ALA A 52 -6.51 2.47 5.21
CA ALA A 52 -6.60 1.12 4.63
C ALA A 52 -7.93 0.98 3.88
N MET A 53 -7.87 0.45 2.66
CA MET A 53 -9.05 0.20 1.81
C MET A 53 -9.04 -1.25 1.35
N ILE A 54 -10.20 -1.91 1.40
CA ILE A 54 -10.39 -3.24 0.85
C ILE A 54 -10.85 -3.06 -0.60
N VAL A 55 -10.08 -3.61 -1.53
CA VAL A 55 -10.43 -3.57 -2.96
C VAL A 55 -10.88 -4.97 -3.35
N ASP A 56 -12.19 -5.19 -3.36
CA ASP A 56 -12.79 -6.39 -3.92
C ASP A 56 -12.96 -6.19 -5.44
N ARG A 57 -12.40 -7.11 -6.23
CA ARG A 57 -12.39 -7.02 -7.70
C ARG A 57 -13.46 -7.91 -8.33
N GLU A 58 -14.12 -8.73 -7.54
CA GLU A 58 -14.98 -9.81 -8.03
C GLU A 58 -16.45 -9.39 -8.10
N HIS A 59 -16.86 -8.31 -7.42
CA HIS A 59 -18.24 -7.85 -7.38
C HIS A 59 -18.63 -6.72 -8.37
N ASP A 60 -17.71 -6.23 -9.21
CA ASP A 60 -17.99 -5.10 -10.14
C ASP A 60 -18.37 -5.55 -11.57
N ASN A 61 -18.91 -6.76 -11.75
CA ASN A 61 -19.28 -7.28 -13.08
C ASN A 61 -20.77 -7.62 -13.21
N HIS A 62 -21.64 -6.78 -12.65
CA HIS A 62 -23.07 -6.82 -12.95
C HIS A 62 -23.66 -5.41 -13.09
N ARG A 63 -23.57 -4.85 -14.30
CA ARG A 63 -24.70 -4.28 -15.06
C ARG A 63 -24.26 -3.80 -16.44
#